data_AF-A0A143C2J2-F1
#
_entry.id   AF-A0A143C2J2-F1
#
_cell.length_a   1.000
_cell.length_b   1.000
_cell.length_c   1.000
_cell.angle_alpha   90.00
_cell.angle_beta   90.00
_cell.angle_gamma   90.00
#
_symmetry.space_group_name_H-M   'P 1'
#
loop_
_entity.id
_entity.type
_entity.pdbx_description
1 polymer ?
#
loop_
_entity_poly.entity_id
_entity_poly.type
_entity_poly.pdbx_seq_one_letter_code
_entity_poly.pdbx_strand_id
1 'polypeptide(L)'
;MSHRPTGPACGNNPNHPLTDGDRQAVADFKAYLAERAALRDRIAEALRETDAYAQLESRDDRERFADAVLAVLPPPADRAAVLSEAEAEAERQLATVQRVRHVLETEPVLNRTALEYRGLIVSALMADEAQPTPPETAPPAPATELWRGATELATDREIAARAATGLVGYRQGRGTLLHCLAHKPAPASRWADFHEVTADDLDDGGICVHPRCGRDLLAPWATAEAQQNGAQQNGAQQ
;
A
#
# COMPACT_ATOMS: atom_id res chain seq x y z
N MET A 1 17.22 -41.58 41.35
CA MET A 1 16.07 -40.68 41.56
C MET A 1 16.02 -39.72 40.39
N SER A 2 14.98 -39.80 39.55
CA SER A 2 14.85 -38.94 38.38
C SER A 2 14.19 -37.63 38.82
N HIS A 3 14.94 -36.53 38.80
CA HIS A 3 14.42 -35.20 39.08
C HIS A 3 13.47 -34.80 37.94
N ARG A 4 12.17 -34.98 38.14
CA ARG A 4 11.17 -34.38 37.26
C ARG A 4 11.27 -32.86 37.40
N PRO A 5 11.43 -32.10 36.31
CA PRO A 5 11.40 -30.65 36.37
C PRO A 5 10.00 -30.19 36.80
N THR A 6 9.90 -29.70 38.04
CA THR A 6 8.69 -29.07 38.57
C THR A 6 8.71 -27.59 38.21
N GLY A 7 7.98 -27.23 37.15
CA GLY A 7 7.70 -25.85 36.76
C GLY A 7 6.89 -25.79 35.47
N PRO A 8 6.00 -24.80 35.29
CA PRO A 8 5.37 -24.57 33.99
C PRO A 8 6.45 -24.32 32.94
N ALA A 9 6.19 -24.72 31.69
CA ALA A 9 7.06 -24.46 30.55
C ALA A 9 7.06 -22.95 30.23
N CYS A 10 7.67 -22.13 31.09
CA CYS A 10 7.92 -20.73 30.82
C CYS A 10 9.30 -20.60 30.14
N GLY A 11 9.34 -19.82 29.06
CA GLY A 11 10.38 -19.85 28.01
C GLY A 11 11.79 -19.39 28.38
N ASN A 12 12.16 -19.30 29.67
CA ASN A 12 13.48 -18.87 30.13
C ASN A 12 14.20 -19.89 31.05
N ASN A 13 13.74 -21.14 31.14
CA ASN A 13 14.48 -22.15 31.90
C ASN A 13 15.60 -22.77 31.02
N PRO A 14 16.89 -22.49 31.29
CA PRO A 14 18.00 -23.05 30.52
C PRO A 14 18.14 -24.57 30.67
N ASN A 15 17.47 -25.17 31.67
CA ASN A 15 17.46 -26.61 31.90
C ASN A 15 16.31 -27.33 31.19
N HIS A 16 15.45 -26.62 30.46
CA HIS A 16 14.42 -27.27 29.67
C HIS A 16 15.01 -27.67 28.31
N PRO A 17 15.17 -28.97 28.01
CA PRO A 17 15.68 -29.38 26.71
C PRO A 17 14.68 -28.99 25.64
N LEU A 18 15.13 -28.24 24.64
CA LEU A 18 14.34 -27.95 23.44
C LEU A 18 13.95 -29.26 22.75
N THR A 19 12.76 -29.33 22.18
CA THR A 19 12.41 -30.43 21.26
C THR A 19 13.18 -30.28 19.94
N ASP A 20 13.16 -31.30 19.09
CA ASP A 20 13.72 -31.17 17.73
C ASP A 20 12.99 -30.09 16.92
N GLY A 21 11.66 -29.98 17.09
CA GLY A 21 10.85 -28.94 16.47
C GLY A 21 11.25 -27.53 16.93
N ASP A 22 11.47 -27.34 18.24
CA ASP A 22 11.91 -26.04 18.77
C ASP A 22 13.32 -25.68 18.28
N ARG A 23 14.23 -26.66 18.23
CA ARG A 23 15.58 -26.47 17.68
C ARG A 23 15.52 -26.03 16.22
N GLN A 24 14.67 -26.67 15.41
CA GLN A 24 14.49 -26.31 14.01
C GLN A 24 13.91 -24.90 13.90
N ALA A 25 12.86 -24.57 14.66
CA ALA A 25 12.27 -23.23 14.66
C ALA A 25 13.28 -22.13 15.05
N VAL A 26 14.15 -22.40 16.03
CA VAL A 26 15.24 -21.49 16.40
C VAL A 26 16.28 -21.36 15.28
N ALA A 27 16.62 -22.47 14.60
CA ALA A 27 17.53 -22.44 13.46
C ALA A 27 16.96 -21.62 12.30
N ASP A 28 15.68 -21.83 11.96
CA ASP A 28 14.97 -21.10 10.91
C ASP A 28 14.89 -19.61 11.24
N PHE A 29 14.58 -19.26 12.50
CA PHE A 29 14.55 -17.87 12.94
C PHE A 29 15.94 -17.21 12.86
N LYS A 30 17.01 -17.92 13.24
CA LYS A 30 18.38 -17.42 13.09
C LYS A 30 18.75 -17.21 11.62
N ALA A 31 18.37 -18.14 10.74
CA ALA A 31 18.58 -18.01 9.31
C ALA A 31 17.85 -16.78 8.74
N TYR A 32 16.58 -16.58 9.14
CA TYR A 32 15.79 -15.40 8.79
C TYR A 32 16.46 -14.09 9.25
N LEU A 33 16.96 -14.04 10.48
CA LEU A 33 17.65 -12.84 11.00
C LEU A 33 18.94 -12.54 10.21
N ALA A 34 19.70 -13.57 9.87
CA ALA A 34 20.91 -13.42 9.05
C ALA A 34 20.60 -12.91 7.64
N GLU A 35 19.57 -13.46 7.00
CA GLU A 35 19.09 -13.00 5.69
C GLU A 35 18.61 -11.55 5.75
N ARG A 36 17.85 -11.20 6.79
CA ARG A 36 17.37 -9.82 7.00
C ARG A 36 18.53 -8.85 7.18
N ALA A 37 19.56 -9.20 7.95
CA ALA A 37 20.75 -8.37 8.11
C ALA A 37 21.49 -8.18 6.78
N ALA A 38 21.69 -9.25 6.01
CA ALA A 38 22.32 -9.17 4.70
C ALA A 38 21.54 -8.28 3.72
N LEU A 39 20.20 -8.33 3.76
CA LEU A 39 19.37 -7.44 2.94
C LEU A 39 19.49 -5.97 3.36
N ARG A 40 19.52 -5.69 4.67
CA ARG A 40 19.75 -4.34 5.19
C ARG A 40 21.05 -3.75 4.64
N ASP A 41 22.12 -4.55 4.67
CA ASP A 41 23.44 -4.12 4.21
C ASP A 41 23.44 -3.84 2.70
N ARG A 42 22.75 -4.66 1.89
CA ARG A 42 22.54 -4.39 0.45
C ARG A 42 21.77 -3.10 0.20
N ILE A 43 20.73 -2.82 0.97
CA ILE A 43 19.96 -1.57 0.85
C ILE A 43 20.85 -0.37 1.21
N ALA A 44 21.62 -0.46 2.29
CA ALA A 44 22.55 0.59 2.69
C ALA A 44 23.66 0.83 1.65
N GLU A 45 24.09 -0.21 0.93
CA GLU A 45 25.00 -0.10 -0.22
C GLU A 45 24.34 0.61 -1.40
N ALA A 46 23.15 0.17 -1.82
CA ALA A 46 22.43 0.78 -2.94
C ALA A 46 22.10 2.26 -2.69
N LEU A 47 21.74 2.62 -1.46
CA LEU A 47 21.51 4.02 -1.06
C LEU A 47 22.78 4.87 -1.17
N ARG A 48 23.98 4.27 -1.04
CA ARG A 48 25.26 4.98 -1.19
C ARG A 48 25.59 5.25 -2.64
N GLU A 49 25.26 4.34 -3.55
CA GLU A 49 25.51 4.50 -4.99
C GLU A 49 24.56 5.52 -5.63
N THR A 50 23.42 5.77 -5.00
CA THR A 50 22.42 6.71 -5.52
C THR A 50 22.73 8.14 -5.04
N ASP A 51 23.19 9.01 -5.95
CA ASP A 51 23.51 10.44 -5.66
C ASP A 51 22.36 11.22 -5.01
N ALA A 52 21.10 10.76 -5.15
CA ALA A 52 19.92 11.33 -4.51
C ALA A 52 20.03 11.39 -2.97
N TYR A 53 20.92 10.59 -2.37
CA TYR A 53 21.13 10.54 -0.92
C TYR A 53 22.52 10.99 -0.50
N ALA A 54 23.18 11.84 -1.28
CA ALA A 54 24.47 12.46 -0.89
C ALA A 54 24.41 13.17 0.49
N GLN A 55 23.21 13.52 0.96
CA GLN A 55 22.96 14.12 2.28
C GLN A 55 23.03 13.12 3.46
N LEU A 56 23.01 11.80 3.20
CA LEU A 56 23.20 10.77 4.24
C LEU A 56 24.71 10.56 4.48
N GLU A 57 25.36 11.61 4.99
CA GLU A 57 26.82 11.67 5.16
C GLU A 57 27.34 10.59 6.13
N SER A 58 26.54 10.20 7.11
CA SER A 58 26.94 9.21 8.11
C SER A 58 26.54 7.77 7.73
N ARG A 59 27.31 6.80 8.22
CA ARG A 59 26.96 5.38 8.12
C ARG A 59 25.67 5.07 8.90
N ASP A 60 25.52 5.65 10.08
CA ASP A 60 24.38 5.41 10.97
C ASP A 60 23.06 5.87 10.34
N ASP A 61 23.05 6.99 9.63
CA ASP A 61 21.85 7.48 8.94
C ASP A 61 21.43 6.55 7.79
N ARG A 62 22.40 5.99 7.07
CA ARG A 62 22.13 5.01 6.00
C ARG A 62 21.60 3.70 6.58
N GLU A 63 22.15 3.22 7.69
CA GLU A 63 21.64 2.03 8.38
C GLU A 63 20.21 2.25 8.92
N ARG A 64 19.94 3.43 9.52
CA ARG A 64 18.58 3.80 9.95
C ARG A 64 17.59 3.88 8.79
N PHE A 65 18.00 4.45 7.67
CA PHE A 65 17.15 4.53 6.47
C PHE A 65 16.92 3.15 5.87
N ALA A 66 17.94 2.29 5.82
CA ALA A 66 17.81 0.91 5.39
C ALA A 66 16.83 0.12 6.26
N ASP A 67 16.83 0.33 7.59
CA ASP A 67 15.85 -0.26 8.50
C ASP A 67 14.42 0.26 8.23
N ALA A 68 14.26 1.56 7.93
CA ALA A 68 12.96 2.13 7.56
C ALA A 68 12.44 1.56 6.24
N VAL A 69 13.30 1.41 5.23
CA VAL A 69 12.96 0.76 3.96
C VAL A 69 12.57 -0.69 4.19
N LEU A 70 13.35 -1.45 4.98
CA LEU A 70 13.03 -2.83 5.33
C LEU A 70 11.66 -2.99 6.00
N ALA A 71 11.22 -2.00 6.80
CA ALA A 71 9.94 -2.04 7.50
C ALA A 71 8.74 -1.87 6.56
N VAL A 72 8.90 -1.22 5.41
CA VAL A 72 7.84 -1.02 4.40
C VAL A 72 7.89 -2.04 3.27
N LEU A 73 9.02 -2.74 3.11
CA LEU A 73 9.13 -3.80 2.10
C LEU A 73 8.13 -4.93 2.40
N PRO A 74 7.42 -5.44 1.38
CA PRO A 74 6.52 -6.57 1.55
C PRO A 74 7.28 -7.81 2.04
N PRO A 75 6.60 -8.80 2.64
CA PRO A 75 7.27 -10.00 3.13
C PRO A 75 7.95 -10.76 1.97
N PRO A 76 8.99 -11.58 2.24
CA PRO A 76 9.81 -12.21 1.20
C PRO A 76 9.03 -12.98 0.12
N ALA A 77 7.95 -13.66 0.51
CA ALA A 77 7.07 -14.38 -0.41
C ALA A 77 6.45 -13.47 -1.48
N ASP A 78 6.18 -12.21 -1.14
CA ASP A 78 5.56 -11.22 -2.02
C ASP A 78 6.63 -10.40 -2.79
N ARG A 79 7.88 -10.39 -2.32
CA ARG A 79 8.98 -9.62 -2.94
C ARG A 79 9.35 -10.14 -4.33
N ALA A 80 9.35 -11.46 -4.53
CA ALA A 80 9.69 -12.04 -5.83
C ALA A 80 8.72 -11.56 -6.91
N ALA A 81 7.42 -11.54 -6.61
CA ALA A 81 6.39 -11.03 -7.51
C ALA A 81 6.59 -9.54 -7.82
N VAL A 82 6.81 -8.72 -6.78
CA VAL A 82 7.05 -7.28 -6.94
C VAL A 82 8.32 -7.00 -7.76
N LEU A 83 9.40 -7.77 -7.54
CA LEU A 83 10.64 -7.62 -8.29
C LEU A 83 10.47 -8.03 -9.75
N SER A 84 9.75 -9.12 -10.04
CA SER A 84 9.44 -9.52 -11.42
C SER A 84 8.57 -8.51 -12.15
N GLU A 85 7.58 -7.92 -11.46
CA GLU A 85 6.75 -6.85 -12.04
C GLU A 85 7.57 -5.58 -12.30
N ALA A 86 8.45 -5.20 -11.37
CA ALA A 86 9.35 -4.06 -11.53
C ALA A 86 10.38 -4.27 -12.65
N GLU A 87 10.91 -5.48 -12.81
CA GLU A 87 11.82 -5.85 -13.90
C GLU A 87 11.10 -5.76 -15.25
N ALA A 88 9.88 -6.29 -15.36
CA ALA A 88 9.07 -6.17 -16.57
C ALA A 88 8.74 -4.72 -16.92
N GLU A 89 8.51 -3.86 -15.92
CA GLU A 89 8.33 -2.42 -16.12
C GLU A 89 9.61 -1.74 -16.59
N ALA A 90 10.77 -2.07 -15.99
CA ALA A 90 12.06 -1.54 -16.41
C ALA A 90 12.39 -1.93 -17.87
N GLU A 91 12.07 -3.16 -18.28
CA GLU A 91 12.22 -3.60 -19.68
C GLU A 91 11.32 -2.79 -20.63
N ARG A 92 10.05 -2.53 -20.25
CA ARG A 92 9.15 -1.66 -21.03
C ARG A 92 9.70 -0.24 -21.18
N GLN A 93 10.23 0.32 -20.10
CA GLN A 93 10.83 1.65 -20.11
C GLN A 93 12.10 1.70 -20.98
N LEU A 94 12.98 0.70 -20.86
CA LEU A 94 14.18 0.60 -21.69
C LEU A 94 13.82 0.49 -23.17
N ALA A 95 12.82 -0.32 -23.52
CA ALA A 95 12.33 -0.45 -24.88
C ALA A 95 11.82 0.89 -25.43
N THR A 96 11.10 1.67 -24.60
CA THR A 96 10.62 3.02 -24.95
C THR A 96 11.79 3.97 -25.22
N VAL A 97 12.80 3.99 -24.35
CA VAL A 97 14.00 4.83 -24.52
C VAL A 97 14.77 4.45 -25.78
N GLN A 98 14.92 3.15 -26.05
CA GLN A 98 15.59 2.66 -27.26
C GLN A 98 14.84 3.06 -28.53
N ARG A 99 13.50 3.05 -28.52
CA ARG A 99 12.68 3.54 -29.64
C ARG A 99 12.85 5.03 -29.86
N VAL A 100 12.75 5.83 -28.81
CA VAL A 100 13.00 7.29 -28.89
C VAL A 100 14.38 7.54 -29.46
N ARG A 101 15.41 6.89 -28.92
CA ARG A 101 16.78 6.97 -29.45
C ARG A 101 16.85 6.63 -30.93
N HIS A 102 16.20 5.56 -31.38
CA HIS A 102 16.18 5.16 -32.79
C HIS A 102 15.57 6.24 -33.69
N VAL A 103 14.45 6.85 -33.30
CA VAL A 103 13.84 7.97 -34.05
C VAL A 103 14.83 9.14 -34.17
N LEU A 104 15.53 9.45 -33.07
CA LEU A 104 16.51 10.54 -33.04
C LEU A 104 17.76 10.27 -33.88
N GLU A 105 18.16 9.01 -34.02
CA GLU A 105 19.30 8.60 -34.84
C GLU A 105 18.96 8.48 -36.33
N THR A 106 17.71 8.17 -36.67
CA THR A 106 17.29 7.89 -38.06
C THR A 106 16.63 9.07 -38.76
N GLU A 107 15.99 9.98 -38.03
CA GLU A 107 15.46 11.21 -38.62
C GLU A 107 16.51 12.33 -38.63
N PRO A 108 16.79 12.98 -39.78
CA PRO A 108 17.71 14.10 -39.83
C PRO A 108 17.19 15.26 -38.98
N VAL A 109 17.90 15.54 -37.89
CA VAL A 109 17.57 16.61 -36.91
C VAL A 109 18.09 17.98 -37.37
N LEU A 110 18.89 18.03 -38.43
CA LEU A 110 19.46 19.28 -38.93
C LEU A 110 18.34 20.26 -39.36
N ASN A 111 18.34 21.44 -38.75
CA ASN A 111 17.39 22.55 -38.93
C ASN A 111 15.99 22.39 -38.30
N ARG A 112 15.75 21.41 -37.43
CA ARG A 112 14.49 21.35 -36.67
C ARG A 112 14.54 22.19 -35.39
N THR A 113 13.42 22.83 -35.08
CA THR A 113 13.22 23.55 -33.82
C THR A 113 13.00 22.57 -32.66
N ALA A 114 13.27 23.01 -31.44
CA ALA A 114 13.01 22.20 -30.23
C ALA A 114 11.54 21.76 -30.12
N LEU A 115 10.62 22.52 -30.70
CA LEU A 115 9.18 22.25 -30.68
C LEU A 115 8.82 21.11 -31.64
N GLU A 116 9.44 21.05 -32.83
CA GLU A 116 9.30 19.94 -33.78
C GLU A 116 9.94 18.65 -33.23
N TYR A 117 11.05 18.78 -32.51
CA TYR A 117 11.69 17.65 -31.83
C TYR A 117 10.80 17.04 -30.74
N ARG A 118 10.16 17.90 -29.92
CA ARG A 118 9.17 17.46 -28.93
C ARG A 118 7.96 16.80 -29.60
N GLY A 119 7.51 17.33 -30.74
CA GLY A 119 6.42 16.74 -31.53
C GLY A 119 6.73 15.33 -32.04
N LEU A 120 7.97 15.07 -32.48
CA LEU A 120 8.41 13.73 -32.87
C LEU A 120 8.42 12.75 -31.69
N ILE A 121 8.99 13.16 -30.55
CA ILE A 121 9.03 12.30 -29.36
C ILE A 121 7.60 11.96 -28.90
N VAL A 122 6.72 12.95 -28.83
CA VAL A 122 5.31 12.74 -28.45
C VAL A 122 4.60 11.85 -29.45
N SER A 123 4.82 12.03 -30.75
CA SER A 123 4.23 11.16 -31.79
C SER A 123 4.73 9.72 -31.68
N ALA A 124 6.02 9.52 -31.37
CA ALA A 124 6.59 8.19 -31.16
C ALA A 124 6.01 7.50 -29.92
N LEU A 125 5.74 8.27 -28.85
CA LEU A 125 5.07 7.76 -27.65
C LEU A 125 3.60 7.41 -27.91
N MET A 126 2.87 8.27 -28.64
CA MET A 126 1.45 8.03 -28.97
C MET A 126 1.26 6.86 -29.94
N ALA A 127 2.20 6.65 -30.87
CA ALA A 127 2.18 5.51 -31.78
C ALA A 127 2.35 4.18 -31.04
N ASP A 128 2.97 4.19 -29.86
CA ASP A 128 3.15 3.03 -28.99
C ASP A 128 1.84 2.63 -28.30
N GLU A 129 1.11 3.63 -27.76
CA GLU A 129 -0.23 3.41 -27.17
C GLU A 129 -1.25 2.89 -28.20
N ALA A 130 -1.06 3.22 -29.48
CA ALA A 130 -1.91 2.76 -30.56
C ALA A 130 -1.57 1.35 -31.07
N GLN A 131 -0.43 0.76 -30.66
CA GLN A 131 -0.14 -0.62 -31.02
C GLN A 131 -1.11 -1.53 -30.27
N PRO A 132 -1.81 -2.46 -30.96
CA PRO A 132 -2.64 -3.42 -30.28
C PRO A 132 -1.75 -4.22 -29.34
N THR A 133 -2.00 -4.09 -28.03
CA THR A 133 -1.38 -4.94 -27.02
C THR A 133 -1.55 -6.38 -27.48
N PRO A 134 -0.45 -7.16 -27.60
CA PRO A 134 -0.56 -8.56 -27.95
C PRO A 134 -1.60 -9.20 -27.02
N PRO A 135 -2.47 -10.09 -27.53
CA PRO A 135 -3.59 -10.63 -26.76
C PRO A 135 -3.07 -11.12 -25.42
N GLU A 136 -3.39 -10.36 -24.38
CA GLU A 136 -2.97 -10.59 -23.02
C GLU A 136 -3.47 -11.99 -22.69
N THR A 137 -2.53 -12.93 -22.50
CA THR A 137 -2.90 -14.29 -22.12
C THR A 137 -3.59 -14.13 -20.79
N ALA A 138 -4.92 -14.31 -20.77
CA ALA A 138 -5.78 -13.88 -19.68
C ALA A 138 -5.11 -14.24 -18.35
N PRO A 139 -4.66 -13.24 -17.57
CA PRO A 139 -4.01 -13.53 -16.31
C PRO A 139 -4.99 -14.37 -15.48
N PRO A 140 -4.51 -15.39 -14.74
CA PRO A 140 -5.39 -16.09 -13.79
C PRO A 140 -6.06 -15.00 -12.95
N ALA A 141 -7.39 -15.06 -12.87
CA ALA A 141 -8.20 -14.05 -12.19
C ALA A 141 -7.48 -13.60 -10.91
N PRO A 142 -7.18 -12.30 -10.74
CA PRO A 142 -6.39 -11.85 -9.62
C PRO A 142 -7.10 -12.32 -8.35
N ALA A 143 -6.40 -13.15 -7.56
CA ALA A 143 -6.79 -13.39 -6.19
C ALA A 143 -6.88 -12.00 -5.54
N THR A 144 -8.08 -11.57 -5.18
CA THR A 144 -8.38 -10.28 -4.54
C THR A 144 -7.96 -10.30 -3.07
N GLU A 145 -6.84 -10.94 -2.77
CA GLU A 145 -6.29 -11.12 -1.43
C GLU A 145 -4.95 -10.38 -1.34
N LEU A 146 -5.01 -9.07 -1.07
CA LEU A 146 -4.17 -8.39 -0.07
C LEU A 146 -4.46 -6.87 -0.12
N TRP A 147 -5.56 -6.44 0.49
CA TRP A 147 -5.66 -5.06 0.99
C TRP A 147 -5.68 -5.11 2.50
N ARG A 148 -4.50 -4.91 3.10
CA ARG A 148 -4.28 -4.90 4.55
C ARG A 148 -4.63 -3.53 5.12
N GLY A 149 -5.93 -3.27 5.09
CA GLY A 149 -6.65 -2.14 5.65
C GLY A 149 -8.14 -2.36 5.42
N ALA A 150 -8.58 -3.62 5.52
CA ALA A 150 -9.92 -4.07 5.17
C ALA A 150 -10.93 -3.11 5.80
N THR A 151 -11.62 -2.33 4.97
CA THR A 151 -12.73 -1.55 5.46
C THR A 151 -13.93 -2.48 5.43
N GLU A 152 -14.46 -2.79 6.61
CA GLU A 152 -15.75 -3.43 6.72
C GLU A 152 -16.77 -2.43 6.14
N LEU A 153 -17.48 -2.87 5.10
CA LEU A 153 -18.63 -2.12 4.61
C LEU A 153 -19.72 -2.23 5.68
N ALA A 154 -19.95 -1.13 6.41
CA ALA A 154 -21.02 -1.08 7.38
C ALA A 154 -22.37 -1.08 6.64
N THR A 155 -23.34 -1.82 7.18
CA THR A 155 -24.70 -1.78 6.67
C THR A 155 -25.36 -0.43 6.94
N ASP A 156 -26.34 -0.02 6.13
CA ASP A 156 -27.07 1.24 6.35
C ASP A 156 -27.66 1.34 7.76
N ARG A 157 -28.09 0.21 8.34
CA ARG A 157 -28.59 0.14 9.71
C ARG A 157 -27.51 0.45 10.74
N GLU A 158 -26.30 -0.09 10.58
CA GLU A 158 -25.18 0.19 11.48
C GLU A 158 -24.70 1.63 11.34
N ILE A 159 -24.67 2.14 10.11
CA ILE A 159 -24.35 3.54 9.82
C ILE A 159 -25.34 4.46 10.54
N ALA A 160 -26.65 4.21 10.38
CA ALA A 160 -27.69 5.00 11.03
C ALA A 160 -27.59 4.94 12.57
N ALA A 161 -27.32 3.75 13.12
CA ALA A 161 -27.16 3.57 14.56
C ALA A 161 -25.97 4.35 15.12
N ARG A 162 -24.83 4.38 14.41
CA ARG A 162 -23.65 5.16 14.81
C ARG A 162 -23.84 6.67 14.58
N ALA A 163 -24.44 7.06 13.47
CA ALA A 163 -24.75 8.47 13.20
C ALA A 163 -25.68 9.06 14.28
N ALA A 164 -26.60 8.25 14.82
CA ALA A 164 -27.48 8.65 15.92
C ALA A 164 -26.74 8.94 17.23
N THR A 165 -25.49 8.48 17.40
CA THR A 165 -24.66 8.83 18.57
C THR A 165 -23.82 10.08 18.35
N GLY A 166 -23.94 10.76 17.21
CA GLY A 166 -23.13 11.92 16.85
C GLY A 166 -21.78 11.57 16.20
N LEU A 167 -21.54 10.29 15.90
CA LEU A 167 -20.34 9.87 15.17
C LEU A 167 -20.44 10.23 13.69
N VAL A 168 -19.33 10.71 13.14
CA VAL A 168 -19.23 11.07 11.71
C VAL A 168 -18.23 10.19 10.94
N GLY A 169 -17.27 9.57 11.64
CA GLY A 169 -16.29 8.70 11.02
C GLY A 169 -15.23 8.15 11.97
N TYR A 170 -14.07 7.81 11.39
CA TYR A 170 -12.90 7.29 12.08
C TYR A 170 -11.65 8.05 11.62
N ARG A 171 -10.77 8.40 12.56
CA ARG A 171 -9.50 9.10 12.30
C ARG A 171 -8.32 8.27 12.74
N GLN A 172 -7.27 8.21 11.93
CA GLN A 172 -6.02 7.56 12.32
C GLN A 172 -5.29 8.44 13.36
N GLY A 173 -4.88 7.87 14.50
CA GLY A 173 -4.43 8.60 15.69
C GLY A 173 -3.34 9.65 15.48
N ARG A 174 -2.36 9.38 14.59
CA ARG A 174 -1.29 10.33 14.23
C ARG A 174 -1.46 10.98 12.86
N GLY A 175 -2.56 10.69 12.16
CA GLY A 175 -2.74 11.03 10.75
C GLY A 175 -3.87 12.01 10.48
N THR A 176 -3.88 12.49 9.24
CA THR A 176 -4.99 13.25 8.62
C THR A 176 -5.99 12.34 7.90
N LEU A 177 -5.79 11.02 7.95
CA LEU A 177 -6.65 10.07 7.24
C LEU A 177 -7.99 9.90 7.97
N LEU A 178 -9.06 10.13 7.23
CA LEU A 178 -10.44 10.06 7.68
C LEU A 178 -11.21 9.00 6.90
N HIS A 179 -11.93 8.14 7.60
CA HIS A 179 -12.86 7.17 7.02
C HIS A 179 -14.28 7.51 7.46
N CYS A 180 -15.24 7.50 6.54
CA CYS A 180 -16.65 7.66 6.90
C CYS A 180 -17.20 6.39 7.55
N LEU A 181 -18.40 6.48 8.14
CA LEU A 181 -19.06 5.35 8.79
C LEU A 181 -19.27 4.12 7.89
N ALA A 182 -19.40 4.30 6.57
CA ALA A 182 -19.53 3.20 5.61
C ALA A 182 -18.21 2.42 5.40
N HIS A 183 -17.07 3.05 5.61
CA HIS A 183 -15.75 2.45 5.39
C HIS A 183 -15.04 2.23 6.72
N LYS A 184 -15.66 1.43 7.59
CA LYS A 184 -15.16 1.18 8.94
C LYS A 184 -13.84 0.40 8.86
N PRO A 185 -12.72 0.89 9.43
CA PRO A 185 -11.46 0.16 9.41
C PRO A 185 -11.60 -1.14 10.22
N ALA A 186 -11.17 -2.27 9.66
CA ALA A 186 -11.22 -3.56 10.35
C ALA A 186 -10.24 -3.55 11.54
N PRO A 187 -10.63 -4.12 12.69
CA PRO A 187 -9.84 -4.10 13.92
C PRO A 187 -8.55 -4.93 13.88
N ALA A 188 -8.15 -5.49 12.74
CA ALA A 188 -7.09 -6.50 12.65
C ALA A 188 -5.65 -5.95 12.65
N SER A 189 -5.44 -4.64 12.63
CA SER A 189 -4.11 -4.05 12.55
C SER A 189 -3.79 -3.22 13.79
N ARG A 190 -2.96 -3.79 14.68
CA ARG A 190 -2.29 -3.08 15.81
C ARG A 190 -1.45 -1.86 15.41
N TRP A 191 -1.38 -1.55 14.12
CA TRP A 191 -0.56 -0.48 13.53
C TRP A 191 -1.40 0.67 12.98
N ALA A 192 -2.73 0.55 12.98
CA ALA A 192 -3.62 1.59 12.52
C ALA A 192 -4.61 1.92 13.65
N ASP A 193 -4.16 2.77 14.58
CA ASP A 193 -4.97 3.26 15.69
C ASP A 193 -6.06 4.20 15.15
N PHE A 194 -7.16 3.63 14.65
CA PHE A 194 -8.33 4.41 14.30
C PHE A 194 -9.16 4.65 15.55
N HIS A 195 -9.48 5.92 15.81
CA HIS A 195 -10.43 6.31 16.85
C HIS A 195 -11.67 6.91 16.20
N GLU A 196 -12.79 6.75 16.90
CA GLU A 196 -14.07 7.33 16.55
C GLU A 196 -14.00 8.86 16.67
N VAL A 197 -14.60 9.57 15.72
CA VAL A 197 -14.65 11.05 15.70
C VAL A 197 -16.08 11.56 15.51
N THR A 198 -16.35 12.70 16.15
CA THR A 198 -17.59 13.47 16.08
C THR A 198 -17.41 14.71 15.21
N ALA A 199 -18.49 15.46 14.95
CA ALA A 199 -18.41 16.70 14.17
C ALA A 199 -17.51 17.75 14.83
N ASP A 200 -17.46 17.79 16.16
CA ASP A 200 -16.64 18.75 16.91
C ASP A 200 -15.13 18.46 16.78
N ASP A 201 -14.76 17.24 16.39
CA ASP A 201 -13.37 16.82 16.16
C ASP A 201 -12.85 17.19 14.74
N LEU A 202 -13.73 17.74 13.88
CA LEU A 202 -13.50 18.06 12.47
C LEU A 202 -13.83 19.53 12.20
N ASP A 203 -13.05 20.43 12.80
CA ASP A 203 -13.17 21.89 12.66
C ASP A 203 -13.11 22.39 11.20
N ASP A 204 -12.27 21.77 10.38
CA ASP A 204 -12.12 22.09 8.95
C ASP A 204 -12.93 21.15 8.03
N GLY A 205 -13.80 20.31 8.60
CA GLY A 205 -14.50 19.25 7.88
C GLY A 205 -13.63 18.01 7.61
N GLY A 206 -14.02 17.20 6.62
CA GLY A 206 -13.28 15.99 6.31
C GLY A 206 -13.84 15.18 5.15
N ILE A 207 -12.96 14.66 4.30
CA ILE A 207 -13.32 13.79 3.18
C ILE A 207 -12.86 12.38 3.47
N CYS A 208 -13.72 11.40 3.21
CA CYS A 208 -13.36 9.99 3.32
C CYS A 208 -12.26 9.63 2.32
N VAL A 209 -11.13 9.13 2.82
CA VAL A 209 -9.96 8.76 2.01
C VAL A 209 -10.12 7.46 1.23
N HIS A 210 -11.25 6.77 1.39
CA HIS A 210 -11.52 5.57 0.59
C HIS A 210 -11.60 5.96 -0.90
N PRO A 211 -10.82 5.32 -1.81
CA PRO A 211 -10.57 5.83 -3.17
C PRO A 211 -11.81 6.09 -4.02
N ARG A 212 -12.92 5.40 -3.72
CA ARG A 212 -14.18 5.50 -4.44
C ARG A 212 -15.30 6.18 -3.65
N CYS A 213 -15.01 6.67 -2.44
CA CYS A 213 -16.01 7.27 -1.57
C CYS A 213 -16.11 8.77 -1.77
N GLY A 214 -15.04 9.51 -1.43
CA GLY A 214 -15.01 10.97 -1.52
C GLY A 214 -16.11 11.68 -0.69
N ARG A 215 -16.80 10.96 0.21
CA ARG A 215 -17.90 11.50 1.00
C ARG A 215 -17.37 12.51 2.02
N ASP A 216 -18.03 13.65 2.10
CA ASP A 216 -17.86 14.60 3.20
C ASP A 216 -18.44 14.02 4.50
N LEU A 217 -17.63 13.95 5.55
CA LEU A 217 -17.99 13.39 6.85
C LEU A 217 -19.00 14.27 7.59
N LEU A 218 -19.00 15.59 7.35
CA LEU A 218 -19.97 16.51 7.96
C LEU A 218 -21.29 16.56 7.19
N ALA A 219 -21.34 16.00 5.97
CA ALA A 219 -22.58 15.92 5.23
C ALA A 219 -23.54 14.90 5.88
N PRO A 220 -24.81 15.28 6.13
CA PRO A 220 -25.76 14.43 6.81
C PRO A 220 -25.94 13.08 6.09
N TRP A 221 -26.01 12.01 6.86
CA TRP A 221 -26.37 10.69 6.32
C TRP A 221 -27.82 10.73 5.88
N ALA A 222 -28.07 10.34 4.62
CA ALA A 222 -29.43 10.19 4.14
C ALA A 222 -30.11 9.12 4.99
N THR A 223 -31.07 9.53 5.82
CA THR A 223 -31.87 8.59 6.58
C THR A 223 -32.75 7.81 5.60
N ALA A 224 -32.99 6.53 5.88
CA ALA A 224 -33.84 5.69 5.05
C ALA A 224 -35.24 6.31 4.82
N GLU A 225 -35.75 7.07 5.79
CA GLU A 225 -37.02 7.80 5.69
C GLU A 225 -36.97 8.94 4.65
N ALA A 226 -35.85 9.66 4.53
CA ALA A 226 -35.70 10.72 3.54
C ALA A 226 -35.65 10.17 2.10
N GLN A 227 -35.06 9.00 1.90
CA GLN A 227 -35.02 8.34 0.59
C GLN A 227 -36.39 7.79 0.17
N GLN A 228 -37.16 7.21 1.10
CA GLN A 228 -38.51 6.71 0.82
C GLN A 228 -39.50 7.84 0.49
N ASN A 229 -39.42 8.96 1.22
CA ASN A 229 -40.28 10.12 0.98
C ASN A 229 -39.97 10.82 -0.35
N GLY A 230 -38.68 10.90 -0.74
CA GLY A 230 -38.28 11.44 -2.05
C GLY A 230 -38.74 10.57 -3.22
N ALA A 231 -38.68 9.25 -3.08
CA ALA A 231 -39.17 8.32 -4.11
C ALA A 231 -40.71 8.39 -4.27
N GLN A 232 -41.46 8.54 -3.18
CA GLN A 232 -42.92 8.67 -3.25
C GLN A 232 -43.37 10.00 -3.87
N GLN A 233 -42.66 11.11 -3.61
CA GLN A 233 -43.02 12.41 -4.18
C GLN A 233 -42.82 12.47 -5.71
N ASN A 234 -41.83 11.77 -6.25
CA ASN A 234 -41.59 11.71 -7.70
C ASN A 234 -42.57 10.80 -8.46
N GLY A 235 -43.22 9.86 -7.77
CA GLY A 235 -44.21 8.96 -8.37
C GLY A 235 -45.63 9.54 -8.49
N ALA A 236 -45.94 10.61 -7.75
CA ALA A 236 -47.29 11.21 -7.73
C ALA A 236 -47.51 12.33 -8.77
N GLN A 237 -46.49 12.63 -9.60
CA GLN A 237 -46.54 13.69 -10.61
C GLN A 237 -46.57 13.16 -12.05
N GLN A 238 -46.85 11.87 -12.26
CA GLN A 238 -47.03 11.25 -13.58
C GLN A 238 -48.48 10.83 -13.82
#